data_AF-A0A6A5UGD0-F1
#
_entry.id   AF-A0A6A5UGD0-F1
#
_cell.length_a   1.000
_cell.length_b   1.000
_cell.length_c   1.000
_cell.angle_alpha   90.00
_cell.angle_beta   90.00
_cell.angle_gamma   90.00
#
_symmetry.space_group_name_H-M   'P 1'
#
loop_
_entity.id
_entity.type
_entity.pdbx_description
1 polymer ?
#
loop_
_entity_poly.entity_id
_entity_poly.type
_entity_poly.pdbx_seq_one_letter_code
_entity_poly.pdbx_strand_id
1 'polypeptide(L)'
;MLIRRIEELKEDLKAKADSQADFKKAKQFTTAKDIYSRDVPSSPASQFLIKDQYTQSVYQGILPNTGAANVSTVGKEQYLALIQKDLTVTIDTSTAGKTSIKFGKGSVTVSIGTAQIPTEIGKIDFEVLDAPTPFLLCLADMDRLKVYFNNTTDKLVQGNIRIPVIRK
;
A
#
# COMPACT_ATOMS: atom_id res chain seq x y z
N MET A 1 57.21 13.55 17.56
CA MET A 1 55.75 13.79 17.53
C MET A 1 55.15 13.87 16.13
N LEU A 2 55.89 14.30 15.09
CA LEU A 2 55.35 14.45 13.73
C LEU A 2 54.96 13.13 13.02
N ILE A 3 55.78 12.08 13.17
CA ILE A 3 55.60 10.80 12.46
C ILE A 3 54.31 10.09 12.88
N ARG A 4 53.97 10.11 14.18
CA ARG A 4 52.74 9.49 14.71
C ARG A 4 51.48 10.14 14.13
N ARG A 5 51.52 11.46 13.92
CA ARG A 5 50.39 12.21 13.36
C ARG A 5 50.13 11.89 11.88
N ILE A 6 51.19 11.53 11.14
CA ILE A 6 51.07 11.12 9.73
C ILE A 6 50.44 9.74 9.62
N GLU A 7 50.79 8.80 10.50
CA GLU A 7 50.19 7.45 10.50
C GLU A 7 48.70 7.49 10.88
N GLU A 8 48.31 8.31 11.87
CA GLU A 8 46.89 8.52 12.22
C GLU A 8 46.08 9.06 11.02
N LEU A 9 46.63 10.03 10.29
CA LEU A 9 45.97 10.61 9.12
C LEU A 9 45.85 9.62 7.95
N LYS A 10 46.77 8.65 7.82
CA LYS A 10 46.68 7.59 6.80
C LYS A 10 45.57 6.60 7.11
N GLU A 11 45.44 6.19 8.37
CA GLU A 11 44.37 5.27 8.79
C GLU A 11 42.98 5.92 8.67
N ASP A 12 42.84 7.20 9.02
CA ASP A 12 41.58 7.94 8.82
C ASP A 12 41.21 8.10 7.34
N LEU A 13 42.20 8.30 6.46
CA LEU A 13 41.97 8.37 5.01
C LEU A 13 41.52 7.03 4.45
N LYS A 14 42.10 5.93 4.95
CA LYS A 14 41.75 4.57 4.56
C LYS A 14 40.34 4.20 5.03
N ALA A 15 40.00 4.50 6.28
CA ALA A 15 38.66 4.29 6.82
C ALA A 15 37.57 5.07 6.07
N LYS A 16 37.87 6.31 5.63
CA LYS A 16 36.97 7.10 4.77
C LYS A 16 36.83 6.51 3.37
N ALA A 17 37.91 5.99 2.79
CA ALA A 17 37.88 5.34 1.48
C ALA A 17 37.05 4.04 1.51
N ASP A 18 37.21 3.24 2.56
CA ASP A 18 36.46 1.99 2.75
C ASP A 18 34.97 2.27 3.02
N SER A 19 34.64 3.26 3.84
CA SER A 19 33.26 3.71 4.07
C SER A 19 32.59 4.22 2.79
N GLN A 20 33.33 4.94 1.94
CA GLN A 20 32.82 5.43 0.66
C GLN A 20 32.68 4.31 -0.39
N ALA A 21 33.52 3.26 -0.31
CA ALA A 21 33.38 2.05 -1.10
C ALA A 21 32.12 1.26 -0.70
N ASP A 22 31.84 1.13 0.60
CA ASP A 22 30.61 0.49 1.10
C ASP A 22 29.34 1.28 0.76
N PHE A 23 29.40 2.63 0.80
CA PHE A 23 28.30 3.48 0.33
C PHE A 23 28.06 3.34 -1.20
N LYS A 24 29.13 3.15 -1.99
CA LYS A 24 29.00 2.83 -3.43
C LYS A 24 28.46 1.41 -3.66
N LYS A 25 28.84 0.44 -2.82
CA LYS A 25 28.37 -0.95 -2.88
C LYS A 25 26.90 -1.07 -2.50
N ALA A 26 26.44 -0.27 -1.54
CA ALA A 26 25.03 -0.15 -1.15
C ALA A 26 24.16 0.48 -2.26
N LYS A 27 24.71 1.36 -3.10
CA LYS A 27 24.02 1.93 -4.28
C LYS A 27 23.84 0.94 -5.44
N GLN A 28 24.47 -0.24 -5.40
CA GLN A 28 24.42 -1.21 -6.50
C GLN A 28 23.33 -2.27 -6.34
N PHE A 29 22.54 -2.25 -5.26
CA PHE A 29 21.48 -3.23 -4.99
C PHE A 29 20.10 -2.92 -5.59
N THR A 30 19.93 -1.81 -6.33
CA THR A 30 18.64 -1.46 -6.96
C THR A 30 18.77 -1.08 -8.43
N THR A 31 19.53 -1.87 -9.20
CA THR A 31 19.46 -1.82 -10.67
C THR A 31 19.42 -3.23 -11.23
N ALA A 32 18.41 -4.00 -10.83
CA ALA A 32 18.03 -5.19 -11.59
C ALA A 32 17.41 -4.71 -12.91
N LYS A 33 18.15 -4.85 -14.01
CA LYS A 33 17.59 -4.78 -15.36
C LYS A 33 16.40 -5.75 -15.42
N ASP A 34 15.29 -5.30 -15.99
CA ASP A 34 14.12 -6.14 -16.23
C ASP A 34 14.51 -7.25 -17.23
N ILE A 35 14.66 -8.48 -16.72
CA ILE A 35 15.06 -9.66 -17.51
C ILE A 35 13.82 -10.38 -18.09
N TYR A 36 12.61 -9.82 -17.91
CA TYR A 36 11.34 -10.42 -18.34
C TYR A 36 10.75 -9.81 -19.61
N SER A 37 11.46 -8.91 -20.29
CA SER A 37 11.07 -8.47 -21.64
C SER A 37 11.30 -9.59 -22.66
N ARG A 38 10.38 -10.55 -22.73
CA ARG A 38 10.22 -11.45 -23.87
C ARG A 38 9.00 -11.02 -24.67
N ASP A 39 9.18 -10.85 -25.97
CA ASP A 39 8.09 -10.66 -26.92
C ASP A 39 7.21 -11.93 -26.94
N VAL A 40 6.10 -11.90 -26.21
CA VAL A 40 5.12 -12.99 -26.22
C VAL A 40 4.12 -12.72 -27.35
N PRO A 41 3.83 -13.69 -28.23
CA PRO A 41 2.78 -13.54 -29.23
C PRO A 41 1.44 -13.19 -28.59
N SER A 42 0.82 -12.13 -29.10
CA SER A 42 -0.48 -11.62 -28.66
C SER A 42 -1.60 -12.65 -28.95
N SER A 43 -1.87 -13.53 -27.98
CA SER A 43 -3.19 -14.14 -27.86
C SER A 43 -4.20 -13.05 -27.47
N PRO A 44 -5.44 -13.02 -28.02
CA PRO A 44 -6.45 -12.06 -27.60
C PRO A 44 -6.65 -12.14 -26.08
N ALA A 45 -6.46 -11.01 -25.39
CA ALA A 45 -6.50 -10.89 -23.93
C ALA A 45 -7.93 -10.99 -23.33
N SER A 46 -8.78 -11.86 -23.88
CA SER A 46 -10.15 -12.06 -23.37
C SER A 46 -10.23 -13.10 -22.25
N GLN A 47 -9.21 -13.96 -22.08
CA GLN A 47 -9.23 -15.06 -21.10
C GLN A 47 -8.95 -14.62 -19.64
N PHE A 48 -8.58 -13.35 -19.41
CA PHE A 48 -8.32 -12.79 -18.07
C PHE A 48 -9.28 -11.65 -17.69
N LEU A 49 -10.38 -11.47 -18.43
CA LEU A 49 -11.45 -10.61 -17.95
C LEU A 49 -12.13 -11.34 -16.78
N ILE A 50 -11.58 -11.17 -15.57
CA ILE A 50 -12.34 -11.35 -14.34
C ILE A 50 -13.41 -10.25 -14.39
N LYS A 51 -14.49 -10.52 -15.12
CA LYS A 51 -15.77 -9.85 -14.91
C LYS A 51 -16.11 -10.14 -13.46
N ASP A 52 -16.50 -9.10 -12.73
CA ASP A 52 -16.95 -9.22 -11.33
C ASP A 52 -15.83 -9.23 -10.26
N GLN A 53 -14.73 -8.50 -10.48
CA GLN A 53 -13.83 -8.16 -9.39
C GLN A 53 -14.53 -7.22 -8.40
N TYR A 54 -14.56 -7.61 -7.11
CA TYR A 54 -15.04 -6.79 -6.00
C TYR A 54 -16.54 -6.42 -6.02
N THR A 55 -17.41 -7.39 -6.28
CA THR A 55 -18.89 -7.24 -6.23
C THR A 55 -19.46 -7.08 -4.81
N GLN A 56 -20.73 -6.64 -4.72
CA GLN A 56 -21.47 -6.61 -3.46
C GLN A 56 -21.80 -7.98 -2.85
N SER A 57 -21.60 -9.09 -3.56
CA SER A 57 -21.96 -10.43 -3.08
C SER A 57 -20.97 -10.99 -2.05
N VAL A 58 -19.71 -10.57 -2.10
CA VAL A 58 -18.65 -11.08 -1.21
C VAL A 58 -17.78 -9.93 -0.73
N TYR A 59 -17.82 -9.67 0.58
CA TYR A 59 -16.85 -8.80 1.25
C TYR A 59 -15.47 -9.47 1.25
N GLN A 60 -14.46 -8.78 0.73
CA GLN A 60 -13.12 -9.35 0.52
C GLN A 60 -12.07 -8.94 1.56
N GLY A 61 -12.45 -8.16 2.57
CA GLY A 61 -11.52 -7.67 3.59
C GLY A 61 -10.82 -6.37 3.20
N ILE A 62 -9.90 -5.95 4.07
CA ILE A 62 -9.08 -4.75 3.93
C ILE A 62 -7.68 -5.16 3.47
N LEU A 63 -7.22 -4.58 2.37
CA LEU A 63 -5.91 -4.82 1.79
C LEU A 63 -4.96 -3.66 2.12
N PRO A 64 -3.78 -3.93 2.71
CA PRO A 64 -2.74 -2.92 2.85
C PRO A 64 -2.28 -2.45 1.47
N ASN A 65 -2.36 -1.14 1.23
CA ASN A 65 -1.98 -0.53 -0.05
C ASN A 65 -0.88 0.50 0.17
N THR A 66 0.36 0.03 0.13
CA THR A 66 1.54 0.91 0.23
C THR A 66 1.72 1.82 -0.99
N GLY A 67 0.99 1.57 -2.09
CA GLY A 67 0.95 2.44 -3.26
C GLY A 67 0.05 3.66 -3.11
N ALA A 68 -0.84 3.69 -2.12
CA ALA A 68 -1.65 4.86 -1.77
C ALA A 68 -1.06 5.56 -0.55
N ALA A 69 -0.58 6.79 -0.75
CA ALA A 69 0.07 7.53 0.32
C ALA A 69 -0.94 8.05 1.37
N ASN A 70 -2.03 8.69 0.93
CA ASN A 70 -2.76 9.62 1.81
C ASN A 70 -4.17 9.19 2.20
N VAL A 71 -4.86 8.41 1.37
CA VAL A 71 -6.31 8.20 1.50
C VAL A 71 -6.64 6.72 1.35
N SER A 72 -7.34 6.17 2.34
CA SER A 72 -7.92 4.84 2.27
C SER A 72 -9.18 4.90 1.42
N THR A 73 -9.36 3.93 0.51
CA THR A 73 -10.44 3.96 -0.48
C THR A 73 -11.18 2.63 -0.52
N VAL A 74 -12.45 2.67 -0.90
CA VAL A 74 -13.25 1.47 -1.14
C VAL A 74 -14.17 1.66 -2.35
N GLY A 75 -14.38 0.61 -3.13
CA GLY A 75 -15.44 0.58 -4.13
C GLY A 75 -16.83 0.47 -3.51
N LYS A 76 -17.81 1.17 -4.07
CA LYS A 76 -19.21 1.19 -3.63
C LYS A 76 -19.76 -0.22 -3.41
N GLU A 77 -19.49 -1.13 -4.34
CA GLU A 77 -19.93 -2.53 -4.25
C GLU A 77 -19.35 -3.25 -3.02
N GLN A 78 -18.09 -3.00 -2.64
CA GLN A 78 -17.50 -3.59 -1.45
C GLN A 78 -17.98 -2.93 -0.16
N TYR A 79 -18.25 -1.63 -0.18
CA TYR A 79 -18.96 -0.97 0.91
C TYR A 79 -20.35 -1.60 1.12
N LEU A 80 -21.10 -1.84 0.04
CA LEU A 80 -22.40 -2.54 0.10
C LEU A 80 -22.27 -3.97 0.63
N ALA A 81 -21.20 -4.69 0.26
CA ALA A 81 -20.93 -6.01 0.82
C ALA A 81 -20.64 -6.00 2.33
N LEU A 82 -20.02 -4.93 2.84
CA LEU A 82 -19.74 -4.78 4.27
C LEU A 82 -21.02 -4.47 5.05
N ILE A 83 -21.86 -3.53 4.60
CA ILE A 83 -23.08 -3.17 5.34
C ILE A 83 -24.10 -4.30 5.41
N GLN A 84 -24.06 -5.27 4.48
CA GLN A 84 -24.84 -6.51 4.59
C GLN A 84 -24.45 -7.35 5.81
N LYS A 85 -23.21 -7.21 6.31
CA LYS A 85 -22.68 -7.91 7.48
C LYS A 85 -22.76 -7.05 8.75
N ASP A 86 -22.60 -5.74 8.61
CA ASP A 86 -22.62 -4.78 9.71
C ASP A 86 -23.48 -3.55 9.36
N LEU A 87 -24.72 -3.55 9.85
CA LEU A 87 -25.70 -2.49 9.62
C LEU A 87 -25.38 -1.19 10.37
N THR A 88 -24.37 -1.17 11.25
CA THR A 88 -23.99 0.04 12.01
C THR A 88 -23.12 0.99 11.20
N VAL A 89 -22.52 0.50 10.12
CA VAL A 89 -21.69 1.29 9.21
C VAL A 89 -22.57 2.19 8.34
N THR A 90 -22.26 3.48 8.34
CA THR A 90 -22.94 4.48 7.52
C THR A 90 -21.95 5.29 6.69
N ILE A 91 -22.41 5.77 5.54
CA ILE A 91 -21.70 6.72 4.69
C ILE A 91 -22.15 8.15 5.02
N ASP A 92 -21.20 9.03 5.28
CA ASP A 92 -21.42 10.47 5.31
C ASP A 92 -21.37 11.00 3.88
N THR A 93 -22.54 11.31 3.31
CA THR A 93 -22.64 11.85 1.95
C THR A 93 -22.34 13.36 1.90
N SER A 94 -22.25 14.05 3.04
CA SER A 94 -21.86 15.46 3.09
C SER A 94 -20.38 15.69 2.73
N THR A 95 -19.59 14.62 2.69
CA THR A 95 -18.20 14.64 2.21
C THR A 95 -18.05 14.29 0.74
N ALA A 96 -19.14 13.97 0.04
CA ALA A 96 -19.11 13.71 -1.40
C ALA A 96 -18.45 14.88 -2.15
N GLY A 97 -17.60 14.56 -3.12
CA GLY A 97 -16.90 15.57 -3.91
C GLY A 97 -15.64 16.16 -3.27
N LYS A 98 -15.38 15.95 -1.96
CA LYS A 98 -14.21 16.53 -1.28
C LYS A 98 -12.88 15.91 -1.72
N THR A 99 -12.91 14.63 -2.07
CA THR A 99 -11.72 13.88 -2.45
C THR A 99 -11.85 13.34 -3.88
N SER A 100 -10.81 13.56 -4.68
CA SER A 100 -10.68 13.00 -6.03
C SER A 100 -9.47 12.06 -6.09
N ILE A 101 -9.68 10.84 -6.57
CA ILE A 101 -8.66 9.79 -6.62
C ILE A 101 -8.39 9.42 -8.08
N LYS A 102 -7.12 9.16 -8.42
CA LYS A 102 -6.71 8.66 -9.73
C LYS A 102 -5.91 7.37 -9.56
N PHE A 103 -6.39 6.28 -10.13
CA PHE A 103 -5.66 5.01 -10.12
C PHE A 103 -4.75 4.92 -11.34
N GLY A 104 -3.43 4.97 -11.11
CA GLY A 104 -2.42 4.89 -12.17
C GLY A 104 -2.64 5.91 -13.29
N LYS A 105 -2.69 5.42 -14.54
CA LYS A 105 -2.99 6.24 -15.72
C LYS A 105 -4.49 6.41 -16.02
N GLY A 106 -5.37 5.87 -15.18
CA GLY A 106 -6.82 5.92 -15.35
C GLY A 106 -7.42 7.32 -15.20
N SER A 107 -8.74 7.41 -15.34
CA SER A 107 -9.48 8.65 -15.08
C SER A 107 -9.51 8.99 -13.59
N VAL A 108 -9.77 10.26 -13.30
CA VAL A 108 -10.06 10.71 -11.93
C VAL A 108 -11.46 10.25 -11.57
N THR A 109 -11.61 9.63 -10.41
CA THR A 109 -12.88 9.26 -9.78
C THR A 109 -13.09 10.13 -8.55
N VAL A 110 -14.29 10.65 -8.40
CA VAL A 110 -14.67 11.50 -7.27
C VAL A 110 -15.33 10.64 -6.19
N SER A 111 -14.97 10.88 -4.92
CA SER A 111 -15.60 10.21 -3.78
C SER A 111 -17.09 10.55 -3.70
N ILE A 112 -17.92 9.53 -3.48
CA ILE A 112 -19.37 9.69 -3.25
C ILE A 112 -19.71 9.93 -1.77
N GLY A 113 -18.70 9.91 -0.90
CA GLY A 113 -18.84 10.13 0.54
C GLY A 113 -17.82 9.30 1.32
N THR A 114 -17.77 9.52 2.63
CA THR A 114 -16.80 8.90 3.52
C THR A 114 -17.50 7.92 4.46
N ALA A 115 -17.01 6.69 4.54
CA ALA A 115 -17.51 5.69 5.47
C ALA A 115 -16.48 5.47 6.59
N GLN A 116 -16.88 5.68 7.84
CA GLN A 116 -16.04 5.39 9.00
C GLN A 116 -16.26 3.94 9.43
N ILE A 117 -15.23 3.12 9.30
CA ILE A 117 -15.29 1.69 9.59
C ILE A 117 -14.57 1.41 10.91
N PRO A 118 -15.27 0.90 11.94
CA PRO A 118 -14.61 0.40 13.14
C PRO A 118 -13.92 -0.92 12.82
N THR A 119 -12.63 -1.03 13.15
CA THR A 119 -11.85 -2.25 12.98
C THR A 119 -11.09 -2.57 14.26
N GLU A 120 -10.56 -3.79 14.38
CA GLU A 120 -9.72 -4.19 15.50
C GLU A 120 -8.44 -3.33 15.63
N ILE A 121 -7.97 -2.70 14.54
CA ILE A 121 -6.81 -1.79 14.56
C ILE A 121 -7.18 -0.33 14.81
N GLY A 122 -8.47 -0.04 14.99
CA GLY A 122 -9.01 1.30 15.19
C GLY A 122 -10.00 1.71 14.11
N LYS A 123 -10.48 2.95 14.20
CA LYS A 123 -11.40 3.53 13.23
C LYS A 123 -10.66 4.04 12.00
N ILE A 124 -11.18 3.72 10.83
CA ILE A 124 -10.58 4.07 9.53
C ILE A 124 -11.65 4.74 8.69
N ASP A 125 -11.33 5.90 8.14
CA ASP A 125 -12.20 6.61 7.22
C ASP A 125 -11.85 6.17 5.80
N PHE A 126 -12.83 5.63 5.07
CA PHE A 126 -12.67 5.22 3.68
C PHE A 126 -13.45 6.14 2.75
N GLU A 127 -12.79 6.66 1.73
CA GLU A 127 -13.46 7.31 0.62
C GLU A 127 -14.14 6.27 -0.25
N VAL A 128 -15.47 6.38 -0.39
CA VAL A 128 -16.27 5.45 -1.18
C VAL A 128 -16.28 5.93 -2.62
N LEU A 129 -15.96 5.03 -3.56
CA LEU A 129 -15.80 5.33 -4.98
C LEU A 129 -16.75 4.49 -5.83
N ASP A 130 -17.26 5.05 -6.91
CA ASP A 130 -17.95 4.29 -7.95
C ASP A 130 -16.92 3.59 -8.85
N ALA A 131 -16.26 2.57 -8.31
CA ALA A 131 -15.19 1.81 -8.96
C ALA A 131 -15.12 0.37 -8.41
N PRO A 132 -14.69 -0.62 -9.22
CA PRO A 132 -14.51 -2.01 -8.78
C PRO A 132 -13.21 -2.15 -7.97
N THR A 133 -13.21 -1.64 -6.74
CA THR A 133 -12.02 -1.56 -5.88
C THR A 133 -12.32 -2.16 -4.50
N PRO A 134 -11.39 -2.94 -3.90
CA PRO A 134 -11.52 -3.42 -2.53
C PRO A 134 -11.35 -2.30 -1.51
N PHE A 135 -11.50 -2.62 -0.22
CA PHE A 135 -10.99 -1.73 0.82
C PHE A 135 -9.47 -1.70 0.75
N LEU A 136 -8.91 -0.55 0.41
CA LEU A 136 -7.48 -0.29 0.33
C LEU A 136 -7.08 0.62 1.49
N LEU A 137 -6.27 0.09 2.41
CA LEU A 137 -5.72 0.83 3.55
C LEU A 137 -4.45 1.57 3.12
N CYS A 138 -4.45 2.90 3.19
CA CYS A 138 -3.32 3.72 2.77
C CYS A 138 -2.20 3.78 3.83
N LEU A 139 -1.01 4.22 3.41
CA LEU A 139 0.13 4.40 4.32
C LEU A 139 -0.14 5.41 5.43
N ALA A 140 -0.78 6.55 5.13
CA ALA A 140 -1.06 7.57 6.15
C ALA A 140 -1.94 7.02 7.29
N ASP A 141 -2.94 6.20 6.99
CA ASP A 141 -3.73 5.53 8.01
C ASP A 141 -2.93 4.45 8.74
N MET A 142 -2.04 3.73 8.03
CA MET A 142 -1.15 2.78 8.67
C MET A 142 -0.24 3.46 9.70
N ASP A 143 0.36 4.60 9.34
CA ASP A 143 1.21 5.41 10.21
C ASP A 143 0.42 5.95 11.41
N ARG A 144 -0.77 6.53 11.15
CA ARG A 144 -1.67 7.06 12.17
C ARG A 144 -2.08 6.00 13.19
N LEU A 145 -2.40 4.80 12.72
CA LEU A 145 -2.80 3.66 13.55
C LEU A 145 -1.60 2.89 14.11
N LYS A 146 -0.37 3.24 13.72
CA LYS A 146 0.88 2.54 14.10
C LYS A 146 0.82 1.05 13.74
N VAL A 147 0.30 0.75 12.55
CA VAL A 147 0.21 -0.61 12.01
C VAL A 147 1.20 -0.80 10.87
N TYR A 148 1.71 -2.02 10.73
CA TYR A 148 2.47 -2.40 9.54
C TYR A 148 1.99 -3.76 9.03
N PHE A 149 2.16 -3.96 7.73
CA PHE A 149 1.93 -5.25 7.12
C PHE A 149 3.21 -6.08 7.20
N ASN A 150 3.18 -7.17 7.97
CA ASN A 150 4.25 -8.17 7.96
C ASN A 150 4.00 -9.13 6.80
N ASN A 151 4.71 -8.90 5.71
CA ASN A 151 4.62 -9.66 4.47
C ASN A 151 5.18 -11.10 4.56
N THR A 152 5.95 -11.42 5.61
CA THR A 152 6.51 -12.77 5.80
C THR A 152 5.53 -13.71 6.51
N THR A 153 4.58 -13.14 7.24
CA THR A 153 3.57 -13.89 8.01
C THR A 153 2.13 -13.59 7.59
N ASP A 154 1.95 -12.77 6.55
CA ASP A 154 0.65 -12.33 6.05
C ASP A 154 -0.28 -11.74 7.11
N LYS A 155 0.27 -10.82 7.92
CA LYS A 155 -0.46 -10.23 9.04
C LYS A 155 -0.33 -8.72 9.08
N LEU A 156 -1.43 -8.04 9.39
CA LEU A 156 -1.40 -6.68 9.93
C LEU A 156 -1.01 -6.76 11.41
N VAL A 157 -0.06 -5.91 11.78
CA VAL A 157 0.56 -5.89 13.11
C VAL A 157 0.33 -4.54 13.77
N GLN A 158 -0.27 -4.54 14.96
CA GLN A 158 -0.39 -3.35 15.83
C GLN A 158 -0.04 -3.74 17.27
N GLY A 159 1.13 -3.36 17.78
CA GLY A 159 1.56 -3.78 19.11
C GLY A 159 1.57 -5.31 19.26
N ASN A 160 0.66 -5.87 20.06
CA ASN A 160 0.46 -7.32 20.23
C ASN A 160 -0.68 -7.90 19.36
N ILE A 161 -1.49 -7.05 18.71
CA ILE A 161 -2.59 -7.47 17.84
C ILE A 161 -2.01 -7.99 16.52
N ARG A 162 -2.53 -9.14 16.05
CA ARG A 162 -2.10 -9.82 14.82
C ARG A 162 -3.31 -10.25 14.03
N ILE A 163 -3.61 -9.55 12.95
CA ILE A 163 -4.77 -9.83 12.10
C ILE A 163 -4.29 -10.48 10.80
N PRO A 164 -4.75 -11.69 10.46
CA PRO A 164 -4.44 -12.31 9.17
C PRO A 164 -4.95 -11.47 8.00
N VAL A 165 -4.12 -11.29 6.97
CA VAL A 165 -4.49 -10.67 5.70
C VAL A 165 -4.59 -11.79 4.66
N ILE A 166 -5.77 -11.95 4.06
CA ILE A 166 -5.97 -12.92 2.98
C ILE A 166 -5.41 -12.31 1.68
N ARG A 167 -4.46 -13.01 1.04
CA ARG A 167 -4.00 -12.71 -0.32
C ARG A 167 -4.78 -13.57 -1.32
N LYS A 168 -5.25 -12.99 -2.42
CA LYS A 168 -5.89 -13.70 -3.53
C LYS A 168 -5.01 -13.62 -4.78
#